data_AF-A0A2N1KRK0-F1
#
_entry.id   AF-A0A2N1KRK0-F1
#
_cell.length_a   1.000
_cell.length_b   1.000
_cell.length_c   1.000
_cell.angle_alpha   90.00
_cell.angle_beta   90.00
_cell.angle_gamma   90.00
#
_symmetry.space_group_name_H-M   'P 1'
#
loop_
_entity.id
_entity.type
_entity.pdbx_description
1 polymer ?
#
loop_
_entity_poly.entity_id
_entity_poly.type
_entity_poly.pdbx_seq_one_letter_code
_entity_poly.pdbx_strand_id
1 'polypeptide(L)'
;MAPVAARTRKAPKVPKDFVGKVSAQVWQEIQPLKTDFKEPKRWPKHLLLDTPTLDYLIRDAYRLSQTAVVAINEPGITCYVSECSWLELAEKMKRDLYEINVSFGEFMNQVMTHYKLQLLPMDALALEKYRNLSALPNAASRITCGWLVAQSLAIGATLISPDGHFEAYRSQGLKQLW
;
A
#
# COMPACT_ATOMS: atom_id res chain seq x y z
N MET A 1 -16.80 -52.50 8.78
CA MET A 1 -16.29 -51.19 9.25
C MET A 1 -15.62 -50.51 8.07
N ALA A 2 -16.14 -49.38 7.59
CA ALA A 2 -15.53 -48.63 6.49
C ALA A 2 -14.45 -47.67 7.04
N PRO A 3 -13.31 -47.49 6.34
CA PRO A 3 -12.27 -46.60 6.82
C PRO A 3 -12.69 -45.14 6.63
N VAL A 4 -12.61 -44.36 7.71
CA VAL A 4 -12.81 -42.91 7.70
C VAL A 4 -11.63 -42.28 6.98
N ALA A 5 -11.85 -41.79 5.76
CA ALA A 5 -10.84 -41.04 5.02
C ALA A 5 -10.46 -39.77 5.82
N ALA A 6 -9.20 -39.70 6.24
CA ALA A 6 -8.62 -38.51 6.84
C ALA A 6 -8.66 -37.36 5.81
N ARG A 7 -9.64 -36.46 5.95
CA ARG A 7 -9.64 -35.17 5.25
C ARG A 7 -8.45 -34.35 5.76
N THR A 8 -7.35 -34.37 5.02
CA THR A 8 -6.26 -33.42 5.18
C THR A 8 -6.82 -32.02 4.95
N ARG A 9 -6.92 -31.23 6.03
CA ARG A 9 -7.26 -29.79 5.93
C ARG A 9 -6.13 -29.14 5.14
N LYS A 10 -6.41 -28.70 3.91
CA LYS A 10 -5.48 -27.84 3.15
C LYS A 10 -5.19 -26.60 4.00
N ALA A 11 -3.92 -26.24 4.10
CA ALA A 11 -3.52 -25.00 4.76
C ALA A 11 -4.27 -23.82 4.14
N PRO A 12 -4.70 -22.83 4.94
CA PRO A 12 -5.33 -21.64 4.39
C PRO A 12 -4.34 -20.96 3.43
N LYS A 13 -4.81 -20.67 2.22
CA LYS A 13 -4.03 -19.92 1.23
C LYS A 13 -3.78 -18.51 1.77
N VAL A 14 -2.58 -18.00 1.57
CA VAL A 14 -2.20 -16.62 1.90
C VAL A 14 -2.25 -15.74 0.65
N PRO A 15 -2.31 -14.40 0.78
CA PRO A 15 -2.49 -13.50 -0.37
C PRO A 15 -1.53 -13.75 -1.54
N LYS A 16 -0.25 -14.03 -1.27
CA LYS A 16 0.75 -14.35 -2.31
C LYS A 16 0.39 -15.57 -3.16
N ASP A 17 -0.34 -16.55 -2.61
CA ASP A 17 -0.69 -17.79 -3.31
C ASP A 17 -1.74 -17.55 -4.41
N PHE A 18 -2.39 -16.38 -4.41
CA PHE A 18 -3.33 -15.96 -5.44
C PHE A 18 -2.66 -15.20 -6.58
N VAL A 19 -1.42 -14.75 -6.42
CA VAL A 19 -0.68 -14.03 -7.46
C VAL A 19 -0.12 -15.03 -8.46
N GLY A 20 -0.50 -14.88 -9.74
CA GLY A 20 -0.02 -15.74 -10.82
C GLY A 20 1.30 -15.23 -11.40
N LYS A 21 1.26 -14.02 -11.96
CA LYS A 21 2.39 -13.41 -12.67
C LYS A 21 2.49 -11.94 -12.34
N VAL A 22 3.72 -11.44 -12.22
CA VAL A 22 3.98 -10.00 -12.13
C VAL A 22 5.11 -9.64 -13.09
N SER A 23 4.86 -8.64 -13.93
CA SER A 23 5.85 -8.10 -14.85
C SER A 23 6.97 -7.38 -14.10
N ALA A 24 8.21 -7.51 -14.56
CA ALA A 24 9.34 -6.72 -14.07
C ALA A 24 9.15 -5.20 -14.26
N GLN A 25 8.17 -4.80 -15.09
CA GLN A 25 7.84 -3.40 -15.37
C GLN A 25 6.81 -2.80 -14.41
N VAL A 26 6.20 -3.59 -13.51
CA VAL A 26 5.04 -3.16 -12.71
C VAL A 26 5.30 -1.87 -11.93
N TRP A 27 6.54 -1.65 -11.48
CA TRP A 27 6.95 -0.55 -10.61
C TRP A 27 8.24 0.15 -11.08
N GLN A 28 8.50 0.18 -12.39
CA GLN A 28 9.70 0.84 -12.93
C GLN A 28 9.68 2.37 -12.79
N GLU A 29 8.52 2.95 -12.55
CA GLU A 29 8.32 4.39 -12.37
C GLU A 29 8.67 4.91 -10.97
N ILE A 30 8.90 4.02 -10.00
CA ILE A 30 9.25 4.40 -8.62
C ILE A 30 10.59 5.12 -8.65
N GLN A 31 10.62 6.32 -8.08
CA GLN A 31 11.88 7.02 -7.85
C GLN A 31 12.43 6.61 -6.50
N PRO A 32 13.73 6.28 -6.39
CA PRO A 32 14.33 6.03 -5.09
C PRO A 32 14.27 7.30 -4.24
N LEU A 33 14.12 7.12 -2.93
CA LEU A 33 14.24 8.18 -1.95
C LEU A 33 15.63 8.84 -2.06
N LYS A 34 15.66 10.18 -2.02
CA LYS A 34 16.93 10.94 -2.03
C LYS A 34 17.51 11.14 -0.64
N THR A 35 16.67 11.05 0.38
CA THR A 35 17.07 11.26 1.76
C THR A 35 16.96 9.99 2.58
N ASP A 36 18.02 9.71 3.33
CA ASP A 36 18.01 8.64 4.32
C ASP A 36 17.00 8.94 5.41
N PHE A 37 16.17 7.94 5.71
CA PHE A 37 15.17 8.05 6.74
C PHE A 37 15.80 7.83 8.12
N LYS A 38 15.38 8.65 9.10
CA LYS A 38 15.74 8.46 10.50
C LYS A 38 14.57 7.82 11.22
N GLU A 39 14.85 6.74 11.94
CA GLU A 39 13.87 6.06 12.77
C GLU A 39 13.15 7.06 13.70
N PRO A 40 11.80 7.05 13.74
CA PRO A 40 11.06 8.02 14.52
C PRO A 40 11.22 7.70 16.00
N LYS A 41 11.35 8.74 16.83
CA LYS A 41 11.36 8.59 18.31
C LYS A 41 10.09 7.96 18.88
N ARG A 42 8.99 8.03 18.12
CA ARG A 42 7.70 7.44 18.44
C ARG A 42 7.00 7.02 17.16
N TRP A 43 6.50 5.80 17.13
CA TRP A 43 5.74 5.31 15.99
C TRP A 43 4.44 6.09 15.76
N PRO A 44 4.04 6.30 14.48
CA PRO A 44 2.77 6.92 14.15
C PRO A 44 1.60 6.02 14.55
N LYS A 45 0.42 6.59 14.81
CA LYS A 45 -0.79 5.78 15.10
C LYS A 45 -1.51 5.28 13.85
N HIS A 46 -1.32 5.98 12.74
CA HIS A 46 -1.98 5.72 11.47
C HIS A 46 -0.93 5.64 10.37
N LEU A 47 -0.98 4.58 9.58
CA LEU A 47 -0.17 4.38 8.39
C LEU A 47 -1.06 4.32 7.17
N LEU A 48 -0.65 4.93 6.06
CA LEU A 48 -1.25 4.70 4.75
C LEU A 48 -0.23 3.97 3.89
N LEU A 49 -0.58 2.78 3.39
CA LEU A 49 0.29 2.04 2.48
C LEU A 49 0.07 2.54 1.05
N ASP A 50 1.15 2.99 0.41
CA ASP A 50 1.18 3.24 -1.02
C ASP A 50 1.07 1.93 -1.82
N THR A 51 0.74 2.01 -3.11
CA THR A 51 0.48 0.85 -3.96
C THR A 51 1.68 -0.10 -4.09
N PRO A 52 2.93 0.37 -4.30
CA PRO A 52 4.10 -0.52 -4.28
C PRO A 52 4.36 -1.18 -2.93
N THR A 53 4.10 -0.46 -1.84
CA THR A 53 4.22 -0.99 -0.47
C THR A 53 3.24 -2.13 -0.24
N LEU A 54 1.97 -1.92 -0.61
CA LEU A 54 0.93 -2.94 -0.56
C LEU A 54 1.35 -4.17 -1.37
N ASP A 55 1.85 -3.96 -2.58
CA ASP A 55 2.31 -5.05 -3.43
C ASP A 55 3.50 -5.83 -2.83
N TYR A 56 4.52 -5.13 -2.31
CA TYR A 56 5.64 -5.80 -1.66
C TYR A 56 5.18 -6.57 -0.42
N LEU A 57 4.28 -6.00 0.39
CA LEU A 57 3.69 -6.70 1.52
C LEU A 57 3.00 -8.01 1.08
N ILE A 58 2.28 -7.98 -0.04
CA ILE A 58 1.60 -9.15 -0.60
C ILE A 58 2.59 -10.18 -1.12
N ARG A 59 3.52 -9.81 -2.00
CA ARG A 59 4.31 -10.76 -2.80
C ARG A 59 5.64 -11.12 -2.18
N ASP A 60 6.32 -10.13 -1.63
CA ASP A 60 7.72 -10.24 -1.22
C ASP A 60 8.05 -9.17 -0.18
N ALA A 61 7.72 -9.49 1.08
CA ALA A 61 7.93 -8.59 2.19
C ALA A 61 9.42 -8.24 2.42
N TYR A 62 10.37 -8.98 1.83
CA TYR A 62 11.79 -8.63 1.87
C TYR A 62 12.14 -7.38 1.06
N ARG A 63 11.25 -6.94 0.17
CA ARG A 63 11.39 -5.67 -0.55
C ARG A 63 10.93 -4.47 0.27
N LEU A 64 10.21 -4.69 1.37
CA LEU A 64 9.94 -3.64 2.34
C LEU A 64 11.24 -3.34 3.09
N SER A 65 11.43 -2.08 3.45
CA SER A 65 12.52 -1.75 4.35
C SER A 65 12.27 -2.28 5.76
N GLN A 66 13.34 -2.38 6.53
CA GLN A 66 13.25 -2.79 7.93
C GLN A 66 12.34 -1.85 8.73
N THR A 67 12.43 -0.54 8.51
CA THR A 67 11.58 0.45 9.18
C THR A 67 10.10 0.24 8.83
N ALA A 68 9.77 0.01 7.56
CA ALA A 68 8.40 -0.24 7.12
C ALA A 68 7.85 -1.54 7.73
N VAL A 69 8.65 -2.60 7.77
CA VAL A 69 8.28 -3.87 8.40
C VAL A 69 7.97 -3.67 9.89
N VAL A 70 8.83 -2.96 10.62
CA VAL A 70 8.60 -2.69 12.05
C VAL A 70 7.33 -1.87 12.24
N ALA A 71 7.17 -0.76 11.50
CA ALA A 71 6.01 0.10 11.59
C ALA A 71 4.69 -0.64 11.31
N ILE A 72 4.63 -1.46 10.26
CA ILE A 72 3.40 -2.17 9.89
C ILE A 72 2.99 -3.20 10.95
N ASN A 73 3.95 -3.76 11.70
CA ASN A 73 3.71 -4.80 12.70
C ASN A 73 3.62 -4.27 14.14
N GLU A 74 3.86 -2.98 14.36
CA GLU A 74 3.87 -2.38 15.70
C GLU A 74 2.45 -2.40 16.32
N PRO A 75 2.29 -2.88 17.56
CA PRO A 75 1.00 -2.92 18.23
C PRO A 75 0.34 -1.54 18.37
N GLY A 76 -0.96 -1.47 18.09
CA GLY A 76 -1.76 -0.25 18.24
C GLY A 76 -1.66 0.73 17.06
N ILE A 77 -0.92 0.38 16.01
CA ILE A 77 -0.93 1.11 14.73
C ILE A 77 -2.08 0.61 13.86
N THR A 78 -2.80 1.54 13.24
CA THR A 78 -3.79 1.23 12.20
C THR A 78 -3.19 1.41 10.82
N CYS A 79 -3.20 0.36 10.01
CA CYS A 79 -2.70 0.36 8.64
C CYS A 79 -3.86 0.50 7.65
N TYR A 80 -3.84 1.56 6.87
CA TYR A 80 -4.82 1.87 5.85
C TYR A 80 -4.32 1.55 4.45
N VAL A 81 -5.25 1.24 3.56
CA VAL A 81 -5.04 1.18 2.12
C VAL A 81 -6.07 2.08 1.45
N SER A 82 -5.63 2.91 0.52
CA SER A 82 -6.52 3.76 -0.28
C SER A 82 -7.29 2.95 -1.31
N GLU A 83 -8.54 3.32 -1.58
CA GLU A 83 -9.26 2.85 -2.76
C GLU A 83 -8.49 3.13 -4.08
N CYS A 84 -7.71 4.21 -4.15
CA CYS A 84 -6.90 4.50 -5.33
C CYS A 84 -5.72 3.54 -5.51
N SER A 85 -5.20 2.95 -4.44
CA SER A 85 -4.17 1.91 -4.55
C SER A 85 -4.75 0.63 -5.16
N TRP A 86 -6.00 0.30 -4.82
CA TRP A 86 -6.71 -0.80 -5.48
C TRP A 86 -7.00 -0.49 -6.94
N LEU A 87 -7.42 0.74 -7.26
CA LEU A 87 -7.63 1.16 -8.64
C LEU A 87 -6.32 1.09 -9.46
N GLU A 88 -5.21 1.55 -8.90
CA GLU A 88 -3.90 1.47 -9.57
C GLU A 88 -3.51 0.02 -9.82
N LEU A 89 -3.68 -0.87 -8.83
CA LEU A 89 -3.40 -2.29 -9.00
C LEU A 89 -4.32 -2.93 -10.07
N ALA A 90 -5.61 -2.58 -10.10
CA ALA A 90 -6.54 -3.03 -11.13
C ALA A 90 -6.13 -2.56 -12.53
N GLU A 91 -5.65 -1.32 -12.67
CA GLU A 91 -5.10 -0.82 -13.94
C GLU A 91 -3.80 -1.55 -14.33
N LYS A 92 -2.95 -1.98 -13.38
CA LYS A 92 -1.81 -2.86 -13.68
C LYS A 92 -2.27 -4.23 -14.18
N MET A 93 -3.35 -4.79 -13.60
CA MET A 93 -3.92 -6.06 -14.06
C MET A 93 -4.50 -5.96 -15.47
N LYS A 94 -5.25 -4.90 -15.75
CA LYS A 94 -5.80 -4.60 -17.07
C LYS A 94 -4.73 -4.44 -18.16
N ARG A 95 -3.50 -4.09 -17.78
CA ARG A 95 -2.34 -3.94 -18.68
C ARG A 95 -1.44 -5.19 -18.72
N ASP A 96 -1.90 -6.32 -18.19
CA ASP A 96 -1.15 -7.58 -18.10
C ASP A 96 0.20 -7.46 -17.34
N LEU A 97 0.33 -6.46 -16.47
CA LEU A 97 1.50 -6.26 -15.63
C LEU A 97 1.39 -7.02 -14.31
N TYR A 98 0.18 -7.41 -13.94
CA TYR A 98 -0.13 -8.10 -12.70
C TYR A 98 -1.26 -9.11 -12.93
N GLU A 99 -1.13 -10.33 -12.43
CA GLU A 99 -2.12 -11.37 -12.63
C GLU A 99 -2.46 -12.02 -11.29
N ILE A 100 -3.77 -12.21 -11.07
CA ILE A 100 -4.31 -12.95 -9.93
C ILE A 100 -5.19 -14.09 -10.45
N ASN A 101 -5.19 -15.20 -9.72
CA ASN A 101 -5.88 -16.44 -10.08
C ASN A 101 -7.28 -16.56 -9.45
N VAL A 102 -7.81 -15.45 -8.93
CA VAL A 102 -9.12 -15.34 -8.26
C VAL A 102 -9.79 -14.03 -8.66
N SER A 103 -11.04 -13.82 -8.27
CA SER A 103 -11.71 -12.54 -8.48
C SER A 103 -11.00 -11.42 -7.72
N PHE A 104 -11.02 -10.19 -8.26
CA PHE A 104 -10.39 -9.04 -7.60
C PHE A 104 -10.96 -8.77 -6.21
N GLY A 105 -12.29 -8.92 -6.03
CA GLY A 105 -12.94 -8.78 -4.73
C GLY A 105 -12.50 -9.84 -3.71
N GLU A 106 -12.35 -11.10 -4.13
CA GLU A 106 -11.81 -12.16 -3.27
C GLU A 106 -10.36 -11.86 -2.86
N PHE A 107 -9.52 -11.47 -3.83
CA PHE A 107 -8.14 -11.09 -3.57
C PHE A 107 -8.04 -9.94 -2.57
N MET A 108 -8.78 -8.84 -2.79
CA MET A 108 -8.85 -7.71 -1.87
C MET A 108 -9.25 -8.16 -0.46
N ASN A 109 -10.32 -8.93 -0.32
CA ASN A 109 -10.79 -9.39 0.98
C ASN A 109 -9.73 -10.22 1.72
N GLN A 110 -9.02 -11.10 1.00
CA GLN A 110 -7.95 -11.92 1.58
C GLN A 110 -6.75 -11.07 2.01
N VAL A 111 -6.31 -10.11 1.19
CA VAL A 111 -5.23 -9.17 1.56
C VAL A 111 -5.60 -8.39 2.80
N MET A 112 -6.77 -7.73 2.80
CA MET A 112 -7.22 -6.88 3.90
C MET A 112 -7.36 -7.66 5.20
N THR A 113 -7.93 -8.87 5.14
CA THR A 113 -8.09 -9.74 6.32
C THR A 113 -6.76 -10.26 6.83
N HIS A 114 -5.90 -10.77 5.95
CA HIS A 114 -4.63 -11.39 6.33
C HIS A 114 -3.68 -10.40 7.01
N TYR A 115 -3.57 -9.19 6.46
CA TYR A 115 -2.69 -8.13 6.99
C TYR A 115 -3.40 -7.17 7.94
N LYS A 116 -4.66 -7.43 8.31
CA LYS A 116 -5.49 -6.59 9.21
C LYS A 116 -5.53 -5.11 8.78
N LEU A 117 -5.65 -4.89 7.48
CA LEU A 117 -5.69 -3.55 6.89
C LEU A 117 -7.11 -2.98 6.93
N GLN A 118 -7.22 -1.65 6.91
CA GLN A 118 -8.49 -0.94 6.82
C GLN A 118 -8.58 -0.18 5.50
N LEU A 119 -9.72 -0.28 4.82
CA LEU A 119 -9.96 0.52 3.61
C LEU A 119 -10.17 1.96 4.04
N LEU A 120 -9.46 2.89 3.40
CA LEU A 120 -9.67 4.33 3.57
C LEU A 120 -10.45 4.85 2.36
N PRO A 121 -11.79 5.02 2.49
CA PRO A 121 -12.63 5.49 1.39
C PRO A 121 -12.36 6.96 1.07
N MET A 122 -12.89 7.42 -0.06
CA MET A 122 -12.95 8.84 -0.34
C MET A 122 -13.89 9.59 0.61
N ASP A 123 -13.39 10.71 1.12
CA ASP A 123 -14.12 11.59 2.03
C ASP A 123 -13.90 13.07 1.67
N ALA A 124 -14.81 13.92 2.15
CA ALA A 124 -14.80 15.35 1.84
C ALA A 124 -13.56 16.09 2.40
N LEU A 125 -13.04 15.68 3.55
CA LEU A 125 -11.85 16.31 4.15
C LEU A 125 -10.61 16.01 3.31
N ALA A 126 -10.45 14.77 2.83
CA ALA A 126 -9.38 14.41 1.90
C ALA A 126 -9.51 15.16 0.56
N LEU A 127 -10.72 15.32 0.02
CA LEU A 127 -10.95 16.13 -1.20
C LEU A 127 -10.56 17.60 -1.01
N GLU A 128 -10.92 18.19 0.12
CA GLU A 128 -10.52 19.56 0.47
C GLU A 128 -8.98 19.68 0.55
N LYS A 129 -8.32 18.70 1.19
CA LYS A 129 -6.85 18.64 1.23
C LYS A 129 -6.26 18.53 -0.18
N TYR A 130 -6.79 17.65 -1.02
CA TYR A 130 -6.32 17.42 -2.38
C TYR A 130 -6.39 18.70 -3.23
N ARG A 131 -7.54 19.39 -3.19
CA ARG A 131 -7.74 20.65 -3.92
C ARG A 131 -6.73 21.73 -3.52
N ASN A 132 -6.34 21.74 -2.24
CA ASN A 132 -5.44 22.74 -1.68
C ASN A 132 -3.96 22.33 -1.73
N LEU A 133 -3.62 21.16 -2.30
CA LEU A 133 -2.22 20.79 -2.52
C LEU A 133 -1.59 21.75 -3.53
N SER A 134 -0.42 22.28 -3.18
CA SER A 134 0.35 23.11 -4.11
C SER A 134 0.77 22.25 -5.31
N ALA A 135 0.42 22.70 -6.52
CA ALA A 135 0.82 22.05 -7.76
C ALA A 135 2.36 22.00 -7.83
N LEU A 136 2.92 20.79 -7.83
CA LEU A 136 4.36 20.61 -7.96
C LEU A 136 4.77 20.63 -9.44
N PRO A 137 5.87 21.32 -9.79
CA PRO A 137 6.18 21.68 -11.17
C PRO A 137 6.62 20.53 -12.09
N ASN A 138 6.81 19.28 -11.60
CA ASN A 138 7.14 18.11 -12.46
C ASN A 138 6.89 16.76 -11.75
N ALA A 139 6.59 15.72 -12.55
CA ALA A 139 6.51 14.27 -12.28
C ALA A 139 5.59 13.75 -11.14
N ALA A 140 5.29 14.57 -10.12
CA ALA A 140 4.32 14.27 -9.08
C ALA A 140 2.85 14.35 -9.55
N SER A 141 2.60 14.49 -10.86
CA SER A 141 1.28 14.76 -11.45
C SER A 141 0.36 13.54 -11.55
N ARG A 142 0.71 12.40 -10.93
CA ARG A 142 -0.21 11.28 -10.83
C ARG A 142 -1.31 11.65 -9.83
N ILE A 143 -2.55 11.67 -10.32
CA ILE A 143 -3.75 11.92 -9.50
C ILE A 143 -3.76 11.00 -8.28
N THR A 144 -3.35 9.73 -8.45
CA THR A 144 -3.24 8.75 -7.35
C THR A 144 -2.23 9.17 -6.29
N CYS A 145 -1.03 9.64 -6.67
CA CYS A 145 -0.05 10.14 -5.71
C CYS A 145 -0.58 11.35 -4.94
N GLY A 146 -1.10 12.38 -5.63
CA GLY A 146 -1.69 13.54 -4.96
C GLY A 146 -2.83 13.15 -4.02
N TRP A 147 -3.63 12.15 -4.41
CA TRP A 147 -4.72 11.63 -3.59
C TRP A 147 -4.24 10.93 -2.33
N LEU A 148 -3.21 10.07 -2.42
CA LEU A 148 -2.58 9.43 -1.26
C LEU A 148 -1.99 10.46 -0.28
N VAL A 149 -1.40 11.54 -0.78
CA VAL A 149 -0.93 12.67 0.04
C VAL A 149 -2.11 13.29 0.78
N ALA A 150 -3.18 13.61 0.05
CA ALA A 150 -4.35 14.26 0.62
C ALA A 150 -5.02 13.43 1.71
N GLN A 151 -5.19 12.12 1.47
CA GLN A 151 -5.72 11.18 2.48
C GLN A 151 -4.80 11.11 3.69
N SER A 152 -3.48 11.00 3.50
CA SER A 152 -2.51 10.97 4.60
C SER A 152 -2.62 12.23 5.47
N LEU A 153 -2.73 13.41 4.84
CA LEU A 153 -2.88 14.68 5.54
C LEU A 153 -4.23 14.82 6.25
N ALA A 154 -5.30 14.26 5.69
CA ALA A 154 -6.65 14.33 6.27
C ALA A 154 -6.75 13.55 7.59
N ILE A 155 -6.18 12.34 7.65
CA ILE A 155 -6.25 11.49 8.84
C ILE A 155 -4.99 11.57 9.73
N GLY A 156 -4.00 12.39 9.34
CA GLY A 156 -2.73 12.50 10.04
C GLY A 156 -1.89 11.21 10.00
N ALA A 157 -1.99 10.44 8.92
CA ALA A 157 -1.22 9.22 8.72
C ALA A 157 0.19 9.50 8.19
N THR A 158 1.11 8.61 8.52
CA THR A 158 2.41 8.52 7.85
C THR A 158 2.26 7.62 6.62
N LEU A 159 2.66 8.12 5.46
CA LEU A 159 2.68 7.35 4.23
C LEU A 159 3.86 6.37 4.23
N ILE A 160 3.60 5.08 4.04
CA ILE A 160 4.65 4.08 3.83
C ILE A 160 4.85 3.92 2.32
N SER A 161 5.97 4.41 1.79
CA SER A 161 6.23 4.38 0.35
C SER A 161 7.73 4.43 0.03
N PRO A 162 8.22 3.59 -0.92
CA PRO A 162 9.56 3.72 -1.47
C PRO A 162 9.71 4.91 -2.42
N ASP A 163 8.60 5.52 -2.86
CA ASP A 163 8.60 6.49 -3.95
C ASP A 163 9.03 7.88 -3.48
N GLY A 164 10.18 8.32 -3.97
CA GLY A 164 10.77 9.63 -3.71
C GLY A 164 9.94 10.80 -4.22
N HIS A 165 8.94 10.59 -5.08
CA HIS A 165 8.04 11.67 -5.50
C HIS A 165 7.29 12.31 -4.32
N PHE A 166 7.02 11.53 -3.26
CA PHE A 166 6.33 12.04 -2.07
C PHE A 166 7.20 13.01 -1.25
N GLU A 167 8.52 13.04 -1.43
CA GLU A 167 9.42 13.99 -0.75
C GLU A 167 9.05 15.45 -1.03
N ALA A 168 8.48 15.72 -2.20
CA ALA A 168 8.08 17.05 -2.63
C ALA A 168 6.86 17.61 -1.85
N TYR A 169 6.14 16.77 -1.11
CA TYR A 169 5.01 17.16 -0.26
C TYR A 169 5.37 17.34 1.22
N ARG A 170 6.64 17.13 1.60
CA ARG A 170 7.08 17.29 3.01
C ARG A 170 6.87 18.69 3.56
N SER A 171 7.07 19.73 2.75
CA SER A 171 6.80 21.12 3.12
C SER A 171 5.32 21.39 3.40
N GLN A 172 4.43 20.53 2.91
CA GLN A 172 2.98 20.57 3.13
C GLN A 172 2.55 19.69 4.31
N GLY A 173 3.51 19.17 5.09
CA GLY A 173 3.26 18.39 6.29
C GLY A 173 3.16 16.88 6.09
N LEU A 174 3.40 16.37 4.87
CA LEU A 174 3.41 14.93 4.63
C LEU A 174 4.56 14.27 5.42
N LYS A 175 4.21 13.23 6.16
CA LYS A 175 5.16 12.31 6.76
C LYS A 175 5.26 11.08 5.88
N GLN A 176 6.47 10.71 5.52
CA GLN A 176 6.77 9.50 4.74
C GLN A 176 7.74 8.64 5.51
N LEU A 177 7.61 7.32 5.40
CA LEU A 177 8.50 6.34 5.96
C LEU A 177 8.79 5.24 4.93
N TRP A 178 10.06 4.86 4.88
CA TRP A 178 10.61 3.69 4.22
C TRP A 178 11.88 3.30 4.94
#